data_AF-A0AAD6D7V5-F1
#
_entry.id   AF-A0AAD6D7V5-F1
#
_cell.length_a   1.000
_cell.length_b   1.000
_cell.length_c   1.000
_cell.angle_alpha   90.00
_cell.angle_beta   90.00
_cell.angle_gamma   90.00
#
_symmetry.space_group_name_H-M   'P 1'
#
loop_
_entity.id
_entity.type
_entity.pdbx_description
1 polymer ?
#
loop_
_entity_poly.entity_id
_entity_poly.type
_entity_poly.pdbx_seq_one_letter_code
_entity_poly.pdbx_strand_id
1 'polypeptide(L)'
;MKQFFAVTTSGKLVSGATATKFMPVPCELYVKQKILRQQLLANDDVTFAGGIDSPQPEVRIMDALGSKTNTEDFVLLQEQINGMKARIMIGGSIHSKESMKKYLDGREYPTALLEIKTAIAVYSYLRDPEVNLRMQRIIYHIRQQLELTDAALLAKYPAQAIDLASAWDEYLLDLLGHIQSKSRLFIATWLSAIKTKAMAEEDEYYAKLIEELCDALAFQAGTIVRLDASEIVHGYSEDNDGDAMDTSDDGDDDGMDLD
;
A
#
# COMPACT_ATOMS: atom_id res chain seq x y z
N MET A 1 5.02 -7.95 3.88
CA MET A 1 4.96 -9.28 4.51
C MET A 1 5.64 -9.43 5.86
N LYS A 2 6.93 -9.14 6.05
CA LYS A 2 7.57 -9.32 7.37
C LYS A 2 6.83 -8.60 8.51
N GLN A 3 6.39 -7.36 8.27
CA GLN A 3 5.62 -6.58 9.23
C GLN A 3 4.26 -7.22 9.54
N PHE A 4 3.52 -7.67 8.52
CA PHE A 4 2.26 -8.40 8.70
C PHE A 4 2.43 -9.60 9.64
N PHE A 5 3.39 -10.48 9.39
CA PHE A 5 3.60 -11.64 10.27
C PHE A 5 4.00 -11.22 11.70
N ALA A 6 4.80 -10.16 11.87
CA ALA A 6 5.09 -9.60 13.19
C ALA A 6 3.82 -9.10 13.90
N VAL A 7 2.91 -8.42 13.18
CA VAL A 7 1.60 -7.99 13.69
C VAL A 7 0.76 -9.20 14.10
N THR A 8 0.65 -10.23 13.25
CA THR A 8 -0.13 -11.44 13.57
C THR A 8 0.38 -12.15 14.82
N THR A 9 1.70 -12.17 15.05
CA THR A 9 2.27 -12.79 16.27
C THR A 9 2.12 -11.97 17.53
N SER A 10 2.17 -10.64 17.41
CA SER A 10 2.15 -9.74 18.57
C SER A 10 0.75 -9.32 18.98
N GLY A 11 -0.24 -9.39 18.06
CA GLY A 11 -1.55 -8.79 18.25
C GLY A 11 -1.51 -7.26 18.34
N LYS A 12 -0.40 -6.64 17.92
CA LYS A 12 -0.22 -5.19 17.90
C LYS A 12 -0.15 -4.72 16.46
N LEU A 13 -1.11 -3.89 16.07
CA LEU A 13 -1.20 -3.29 14.74
C LEU A 13 -0.11 -2.22 14.57
N VAL A 14 0.05 -1.70 13.35
CA VAL A 14 1.12 -0.74 13.00
C VAL A 14 0.96 0.57 13.77
N SER A 15 -0.28 0.97 14.03
CA SER A 15 -0.61 2.12 14.88
C SER A 15 -0.26 1.95 16.35
N GLY A 16 0.03 0.71 16.80
CA GLY A 16 0.18 0.35 18.21
C GLY A 16 -1.13 -0.09 18.87
N ALA A 17 -2.27 -0.03 18.15
CA ALA A 17 -3.54 -0.57 18.61
C ALA A 17 -3.46 -2.09 18.82
N THR A 18 -4.31 -2.62 19.70
CA THR A 18 -4.46 -4.07 19.86
C THR A 18 -5.42 -4.59 18.80
N ALA A 19 -5.09 -5.70 18.16
CA ALA A 19 -5.96 -6.39 17.22
C ALA A 19 -7.27 -6.82 17.89
N THR A 20 -8.35 -6.77 17.11
CA THR A 20 -9.72 -7.06 17.56
C THR A 20 -10.43 -8.10 16.69
N LYS A 21 -9.92 -8.34 15.48
CA LYS A 21 -10.52 -9.28 14.51
C LYS A 21 -9.82 -10.63 14.48
N PHE A 22 -8.64 -10.74 15.08
CA PHE A 22 -7.90 -12.00 15.14
C PHE A 22 -7.22 -12.22 16.49
N MET A 23 -6.95 -13.47 16.81
CA MET A 23 -6.14 -13.86 17.96
C MET A 23 -4.67 -13.96 17.55
N PRO A 24 -3.72 -13.52 18.40
CA PRO A 24 -2.30 -13.61 18.07
C PRO A 24 -1.85 -15.02 17.72
N VAL A 25 -1.19 -15.15 16.58
CA VAL A 25 -0.67 -16.43 16.07
C VAL A 25 0.59 -16.81 16.86
N PRO A 26 0.68 -18.01 17.46
CA PRO A 26 1.88 -18.41 18.18
C PRO A 26 3.13 -18.38 17.28
N CYS A 27 4.18 -17.67 17.72
CA CYS A 27 5.43 -17.53 16.96
C CYS A 27 6.05 -18.87 16.52
N GLU A 28 5.81 -19.92 17.30
CA GLU A 28 6.33 -21.27 17.04
C GLU A 28 5.81 -21.85 15.73
N LEU A 29 4.61 -21.44 15.29
CA LEU A 29 4.04 -21.87 14.02
C LEU A 29 4.88 -21.36 12.84
N TYR A 30 5.26 -20.08 12.86
CA TYR A 30 6.09 -19.51 11.80
C TYR A 30 7.56 -19.97 11.89
N VAL A 31 8.14 -20.01 13.10
CA VAL A 31 9.59 -20.21 13.25
C VAL A 31 9.97 -21.69 13.35
N LYS A 32 9.31 -22.47 14.22
CA LYS A 32 9.66 -23.87 14.47
C LYS A 32 9.00 -24.79 13.45
N GLN A 33 7.68 -24.65 13.30
CA GLN A 33 6.88 -25.52 12.43
C GLN A 33 6.96 -25.10 10.97
N LYS A 34 7.39 -23.85 10.69
CA LYS A 34 7.54 -23.30 9.35
C LYS A 34 6.29 -23.53 8.51
N ILE A 35 5.11 -23.28 9.10
CA ILE A 35 3.82 -23.68 8.52
C ILE A 35 3.64 -23.20 7.07
N LEU A 36 4.09 -21.98 6.75
CA LEU A 36 3.97 -21.40 5.40
C LEU A 36 4.88 -22.06 4.36
N ARG A 37 5.88 -22.84 4.79
CA ARG A 37 6.82 -23.59 3.93
C ARG A 37 6.39 -25.03 3.71
N GLN A 38 5.37 -25.48 4.43
CA GLN A 38 4.84 -26.82 4.28
C GLN A 38 3.98 -26.89 3.02
N GLN A 39 3.79 -28.09 2.49
CA GLN A 39 2.90 -28.36 1.37
C GLN A 39 1.45 -28.41 1.87
N LEU A 40 0.92 -27.27 2.31
CA LEU A 40 -0.45 -27.15 2.82
C LEU A 40 -1.47 -27.08 1.70
N LEU A 41 -1.09 -26.50 0.56
CA LEU A 41 -1.98 -26.21 -0.57
C LEU A 41 -1.84 -27.22 -1.71
N ALA A 42 -1.35 -28.42 -1.42
CA ALA A 42 -1.04 -29.42 -2.45
C ALA A 42 -2.27 -29.94 -3.20
N ASN A 43 -3.47 -29.75 -2.66
CA ASN A 43 -4.73 -30.17 -3.27
C ASN A 43 -5.63 -28.97 -3.62
N ASP A 44 -5.10 -27.75 -3.51
CA ASP A 44 -5.86 -26.52 -3.75
C ASP A 44 -5.36 -25.89 -5.05
N ASP A 45 -6.27 -25.52 -5.95
CA ASP A 45 -5.91 -24.82 -7.18
C ASP A 45 -5.47 -23.37 -6.89
N VAL A 46 -4.74 -22.77 -7.82
CA VAL A 46 -4.40 -21.33 -7.78
C VAL A 46 -5.67 -20.53 -8.09
N THR A 47 -5.92 -19.47 -7.30
CA THR A 47 -7.18 -18.70 -7.38
C THR A 47 -7.09 -17.46 -8.27
N PHE A 48 -5.93 -17.17 -8.86
CA PHE A 48 -5.74 -15.98 -9.70
C PHE A 48 -4.93 -16.30 -10.96
N ALA A 49 -5.24 -15.58 -12.04
CA ALA A 49 -4.61 -15.78 -13.34
C ALA A 49 -3.10 -15.50 -13.29
N GLY A 50 -2.31 -16.32 -13.99
CA GLY A 50 -0.85 -16.18 -14.05
C GLY A 50 -0.10 -16.55 -12.77
N GLY A 51 -0.81 -17.00 -11.72
CA GLY A 51 -0.20 -17.36 -10.45
C GLY A 51 0.58 -18.68 -10.50
N ILE A 52 1.63 -18.77 -9.68
CA ILE A 52 2.43 -19.99 -9.53
C ILE A 52 1.63 -21.03 -8.75
N ASP A 53 1.44 -22.20 -9.35
CA ASP A 53 0.90 -23.38 -8.67
C ASP A 53 1.96 -24.06 -7.80
N SER A 54 2.18 -23.47 -6.61
CA SER A 54 3.05 -24.03 -5.58
C SER A 54 2.23 -24.57 -4.42
N PRO A 55 2.51 -25.77 -3.90
CA PRO A 55 1.82 -26.30 -2.72
C PRO A 55 2.16 -25.53 -1.42
N GLN A 56 3.11 -24.58 -1.47
CA GLN A 56 3.57 -23.81 -0.33
C GLN A 56 2.87 -22.44 -0.25
N PRO A 57 2.16 -22.14 0.85
CA PRO A 57 1.55 -20.82 1.08
C PRO A 57 2.50 -19.65 0.87
N GLU A 58 3.73 -19.73 1.38
CA GLU A 58 4.68 -18.61 1.28
C GLU A 58 4.99 -18.26 -0.18
N VAL A 59 4.99 -19.25 -1.08
CA VAL A 59 5.28 -19.02 -2.50
C VAL A 59 4.09 -18.35 -3.17
N ARG A 60 2.86 -18.85 -2.95
CA ARG A 60 1.65 -18.25 -3.53
C ARG A 60 1.41 -16.82 -3.04
N ILE A 61 1.62 -16.56 -1.75
CA ILE A 61 1.51 -15.21 -1.17
C ILE A 61 2.56 -14.25 -1.76
N MET A 62 3.80 -14.72 -1.93
CA MET A 62 4.86 -13.91 -2.52
C MET A 62 4.66 -13.67 -4.02
N ASP A 63 4.04 -14.61 -4.71
CA ASP A 63 3.68 -14.47 -6.12
C ASP A 63 2.53 -13.48 -6.32
N ALA A 64 1.50 -13.51 -5.45
CA ALA A 64 0.41 -12.54 -5.43
C ALA A 64 0.88 -11.09 -5.15
N LEU A 65 1.97 -10.91 -4.39
CA LEU A 65 2.60 -9.59 -4.18
C LEU A 65 3.30 -9.02 -5.41
N GLY A 66 3.51 -9.86 -6.41
CA GLY A 66 4.19 -9.55 -7.65
C GLY A 66 5.47 -10.37 -7.79
N SER A 67 5.42 -11.27 -8.76
CA SER A 67 6.55 -11.98 -9.31
C SER A 67 6.97 -11.39 -10.65
N LYS A 68 8.11 -11.83 -11.19
CA LYS A 68 8.53 -11.46 -12.55
C LYS A 68 7.56 -11.94 -13.63
N THR A 69 6.66 -12.88 -13.29
CA THR A 69 5.63 -13.43 -14.15
C THR A 69 4.28 -12.73 -13.97
N ASN A 70 4.05 -12.06 -12.84
CA ASN A 70 2.91 -11.17 -12.64
C ASN A 70 3.25 -9.73 -13.11
N THR A 71 3.26 -9.53 -14.42
CA THR A 71 3.53 -8.23 -15.06
C THR A 71 2.35 -7.27 -15.02
N GLU A 72 1.17 -7.73 -14.64
CA GLU A 72 -0.07 -6.96 -14.68
C GLU A 72 -0.18 -5.97 -13.50
N ASP A 73 0.61 -6.15 -12.45
CA ASP A 73 0.44 -5.46 -11.17
C ASP A 73 1.53 -4.43 -10.83
N PHE A 74 2.70 -4.47 -11.49
CA PHE A 74 3.82 -3.59 -11.17
C PHE A 74 3.90 -2.35 -12.08
N VAL A 75 3.53 -1.18 -11.55
CA VAL A 75 3.80 0.13 -12.17
C VAL A 75 5.03 0.76 -11.52
N LEU A 76 6.16 0.76 -12.23
CA LEU A 76 7.38 1.46 -11.79
C LEU A 76 7.24 2.97 -12.03
N LEU A 77 7.43 3.78 -10.98
CA LEU A 77 7.52 5.24 -11.11
C LEU A 77 8.97 5.73 -11.18
N GLN A 78 9.14 7.04 -11.27
CA GLN A 78 10.41 7.71 -11.03
C GLN A 78 11.00 7.31 -9.66
N GLU A 79 12.32 7.14 -9.62
CA GLU A 79 13.06 6.61 -8.46
C GLU A 79 12.76 7.34 -7.15
N GLN A 80 12.64 8.67 -7.20
CA GLN A 80 12.35 9.50 -6.01
C GLN A 80 10.96 9.21 -5.41
N ILE A 81 9.94 9.05 -6.27
CA ILE A 81 8.58 8.72 -5.83
C ILE A 81 8.55 7.28 -5.30
N ASN A 82 9.26 6.34 -5.93
CA ASN A 82 9.38 4.97 -5.42
C ASN A 82 10.04 4.93 -4.04
N GLY A 83 11.11 5.70 -3.83
CA GLY A 83 11.77 5.81 -2.53
C GLY A 83 10.85 6.40 -1.46
N MET A 84 10.10 7.45 -1.79
CA MET A 84 9.11 8.03 -0.87
C MET A 84 7.95 7.07 -0.59
N LYS A 85 7.43 6.38 -1.61
CA LYS A 85 6.40 5.35 -1.50
C LYS A 85 6.85 4.25 -0.55
N ALA A 86 8.06 3.72 -0.71
CA ALA A 86 8.59 2.69 0.18
C ALA A 86 8.65 3.15 1.65
N ARG A 87 9.10 4.38 1.91
CA ARG A 87 9.14 4.96 3.27
C ARG A 87 7.75 5.12 3.88
N ILE A 88 6.79 5.62 3.10
CA ILE A 88 5.40 5.77 3.53
C ILE A 88 4.76 4.41 3.80
N MET A 89 4.88 3.45 2.88
CA MET A 89 4.21 2.14 2.95
C MET A 89 4.72 1.23 4.08
N ILE A 90 5.92 1.46 4.60
CA ILE A 90 6.43 0.72 5.78
C ILE A 90 5.86 1.30 7.10
N GLY A 91 5.15 2.44 7.06
CA GLY A 91 4.68 3.14 8.25
C GLY A 91 5.80 3.86 9.02
N GLY A 92 6.95 4.07 8.37
CA GLY A 92 8.12 4.69 8.96
C GLY A 92 8.08 6.23 8.95
N SER A 93 9.23 6.85 9.21
CA SER A 93 9.40 8.28 8.99
C SER A 93 9.48 8.58 7.50
N ILE A 94 8.62 9.49 7.04
CA ILE A 94 8.55 9.95 5.63
C ILE A 94 9.88 10.58 5.22
N HIS A 95 10.43 11.41 6.11
CA HIS A 95 11.76 11.95 5.97
C HIS A 95 12.41 12.16 7.36
N SER A 96 13.73 12.27 7.42
CA SER A 96 14.47 12.48 8.67
C SER A 96 14.16 13.88 9.21
N LYS A 97 13.85 13.97 10.51
CA LYS A 97 13.62 15.25 11.17
C LYS A 97 14.89 16.10 11.18
N GLU A 98 16.04 15.46 11.34
CA GLU A 98 17.36 16.07 11.33
C GLU A 98 17.67 16.67 9.96
N SER A 99 17.32 15.96 8.88
CA SER A 99 17.49 16.45 7.50
C SER A 99 16.58 17.65 7.24
N MET A 100 15.30 17.58 7.63
CA MET A 100 14.39 18.72 7.51
C MET A 100 14.88 19.94 8.30
N LYS A 101 15.35 19.76 9.54
CA LYS A 101 15.98 20.85 10.32
C LYS A 101 17.16 21.45 9.59
N LYS A 102 18.04 20.60 9.04
CA LYS A 102 19.21 21.06 8.28
C LYS A 102 18.81 21.92 7.08
N TYR A 103 17.76 21.54 6.34
CA TYR A 103 17.26 22.38 5.24
C TYR A 103 16.78 23.74 5.74
N LEU A 104 16.02 23.77 6.85
CA LEU A 104 15.54 25.02 7.42
C LEU A 104 16.72 25.89 7.88
N ASP A 105 17.68 25.33 8.61
CA ASP A 105 18.84 26.07 9.13
C ASP A 105 19.77 26.57 8.01
N GLY A 106 19.84 25.84 6.89
CA GLY A 106 20.52 26.26 5.68
C GLY A 106 19.70 27.21 4.79
N ARG A 107 18.47 27.57 5.18
CA ARG A 107 17.51 28.36 4.38
C ARG A 107 17.19 27.73 3.01
N GLU A 108 17.27 26.41 2.94
CA GLU A 108 16.95 25.60 1.76
C GLU A 108 15.44 25.28 1.69
N TYR A 109 14.59 26.31 1.79
CA TYR A 109 13.12 26.12 1.80
C TYR A 109 12.59 25.37 0.57
N PRO A 110 13.05 25.63 -0.67
CA PRO A 110 12.60 24.88 -1.84
C PRO A 110 12.85 23.37 -1.73
N THR A 111 13.99 22.98 -1.15
CA THR A 111 14.33 21.57 -0.92
C THR A 111 13.37 20.93 0.09
N ALA A 112 13.11 21.62 1.20
CA ALA A 112 12.16 21.15 2.21
C ALA A 112 10.72 21.03 1.67
N LEU A 113 10.30 22.00 0.85
CA LEU A 113 8.99 21.99 0.18
C LEU A 113 8.88 20.86 -0.86
N LEU A 114 9.99 20.53 -1.55
CA LEU A 114 10.02 19.43 -2.51
C LEU A 114 9.79 18.07 -1.84
N GLU A 115 10.34 17.83 -0.64
CA GLU A 115 10.08 16.60 0.12
C GLU A 115 8.60 16.46 0.50
N ILE A 116 7.97 17.57 0.88
CA ILE A 116 6.53 17.63 1.19
C ILE A 116 5.69 17.36 -0.07
N LYS A 117 6.02 18.02 -1.19
CA LYS A 117 5.37 17.79 -2.48
C LYS A 117 5.51 16.34 -2.95
N THR A 118 6.68 15.74 -2.75
CA THR A 118 6.94 14.32 -3.09
C THR A 118 6.08 13.39 -2.25
N ALA A 119 5.90 13.67 -0.95
CA ALA A 119 4.99 12.90 -0.11
C ALA A 119 3.54 13.00 -0.60
N ILE A 120 3.07 14.19 -1.00
CA ILE A 120 1.72 14.38 -1.57
C ILE A 120 1.58 13.64 -2.92
N ALA A 121 2.62 13.67 -3.76
CA ALA A 121 2.62 13.00 -5.06
C ALA A 121 2.44 11.47 -4.95
N VAL A 122 2.96 10.84 -3.89
CA VAL A 122 2.70 9.41 -3.61
C VAL A 122 1.21 9.14 -3.44
N TYR A 123 0.48 9.99 -2.72
CA TYR A 123 -0.96 9.83 -2.54
C TYR A 123 -1.75 10.14 -3.81
N SER A 124 -1.31 11.11 -4.62
CA SER A 124 -1.89 11.29 -5.96
C SER A 124 -1.73 10.03 -6.81
N TYR A 125 -0.56 9.41 -6.79
CA TYR A 125 -0.31 8.17 -7.51
C TYR A 125 -1.18 7.01 -6.98
N LEU A 126 -1.34 6.85 -5.66
CA LEU A 126 -2.19 5.79 -5.09
C LEU A 126 -3.70 6.00 -5.37
N ARG A 127 -4.09 7.21 -5.78
CA ARG A 127 -5.45 7.56 -6.19
C ARG A 127 -5.68 7.49 -7.70
N ASP A 128 -4.63 7.28 -8.48
CA ASP A 128 -4.79 7.01 -9.89
C ASP A 128 -5.65 5.73 -10.04
N PRO A 129 -6.73 5.75 -10.84
CA PRO A 129 -7.68 4.63 -10.89
C PRO A 129 -7.03 3.30 -11.26
N GLU A 130 -6.07 3.31 -12.19
CA GLU A 130 -5.40 2.10 -12.64
C GLU A 130 -4.47 1.55 -11.55
N VAL A 131 -3.74 2.43 -10.87
CA VAL A 131 -2.89 2.06 -9.73
C VAL A 131 -3.72 1.54 -8.57
N ASN A 132 -4.86 2.18 -8.30
CA ASN A 132 -5.75 1.80 -7.22
C ASN A 132 -6.34 0.40 -7.47
N LEU A 133 -6.85 0.16 -8.68
CA LEU A 133 -7.38 -1.14 -9.10
C LEU A 133 -6.33 -2.25 -8.96
N ARG A 134 -5.12 -2.03 -9.47
CA ARG A 134 -4.01 -3.00 -9.32
C ARG A 134 -3.69 -3.27 -7.84
N MET A 135 -3.68 -2.23 -7.00
CA MET A 135 -3.45 -2.40 -5.56
C MET A 135 -4.56 -3.20 -4.89
N GLN A 136 -5.83 -2.92 -5.20
CA GLN A 136 -6.97 -3.67 -4.67
C GLN A 136 -6.89 -5.15 -5.11
N ARG A 137 -6.56 -5.42 -6.37
CA ARG A 137 -6.37 -6.77 -6.90
C ARG A 137 -5.27 -7.54 -6.19
N ILE A 138 -4.10 -6.94 -5.97
CA ILE A 138 -3.01 -7.55 -5.18
C ILE A 138 -3.49 -7.88 -3.76
N ILE A 139 -4.16 -6.94 -3.11
CA ILE A 139 -4.69 -7.13 -1.74
C ILE A 139 -5.67 -8.30 -1.70
N TYR A 140 -6.56 -8.36 -2.69
CA TYR A 140 -7.56 -9.42 -2.84
C TYR A 140 -6.92 -10.79 -3.08
N HIS A 141 -5.97 -10.92 -4.01
CA HIS A 141 -5.28 -12.18 -4.27
C HIS A 141 -4.50 -12.69 -3.05
N ILE A 142 -3.81 -11.80 -2.32
CA ILE A 142 -3.16 -12.18 -1.06
C ILE A 142 -4.20 -12.71 -0.07
N ARG A 143 -5.33 -12.02 0.07
CA ARG A 143 -6.42 -12.42 0.95
C ARG A 143 -6.94 -13.82 0.61
N GLN A 144 -7.20 -14.13 -0.66
CA GLN A 144 -7.60 -15.47 -1.10
C GLN A 144 -6.56 -16.54 -0.73
N GLN A 145 -5.27 -16.27 -0.91
CA GLN A 145 -4.21 -17.23 -0.54
C GLN A 145 -4.14 -17.46 0.98
N LEU A 146 -4.44 -16.44 1.78
CA LEU A 146 -4.52 -16.57 3.23
C LEU A 146 -5.74 -17.40 3.65
N GLU A 147 -6.90 -17.25 2.99
CA GLU A 147 -8.09 -18.08 3.26
C GLU A 147 -7.86 -19.56 2.94
N LEU A 148 -7.23 -19.86 1.81
CA LEU A 148 -6.84 -21.24 1.48
C LEU A 148 -5.87 -21.80 2.54
N THR A 149 -4.93 -20.96 2.99
CA THR A 149 -3.98 -21.35 4.03
C THR A 149 -4.68 -21.63 5.36
N ASP A 150 -5.65 -20.80 5.75
CA ASP A 150 -6.45 -20.99 6.96
C ASP A 150 -7.25 -22.30 6.90
N ALA A 151 -7.90 -22.58 5.76
CA ALA A 151 -8.64 -23.82 5.55
C ALA A 151 -7.74 -25.06 5.64
N ALA A 152 -6.57 -25.04 4.98
CA ALA A 152 -5.61 -26.13 5.03
C ALA A 152 -5.00 -26.33 6.43
N LEU A 153 -4.75 -25.24 7.16
CA LEU A 153 -4.28 -25.29 8.54
C LEU A 153 -5.33 -25.89 9.47
N LEU A 154 -6.59 -25.49 9.35
CA LEU A 154 -7.68 -26.03 10.15
C LEU A 154 -7.86 -27.54 9.93
N ALA A 155 -7.77 -27.99 8.66
CA ALA A 155 -7.86 -29.41 8.33
C ALA A 155 -6.71 -30.23 8.92
N LYS A 156 -5.49 -29.68 8.93
CA LYS A 156 -4.28 -30.37 9.40
C LYS A 156 -4.07 -30.26 10.92
N TYR A 157 -4.46 -29.13 11.51
CA TYR A 157 -4.24 -28.75 12.90
C TYR A 157 -5.53 -28.16 13.50
N PRO A 158 -6.59 -28.96 13.73
CA PRO A 158 -7.90 -28.45 14.13
C PRO A 158 -7.92 -27.72 15.48
N ALA A 159 -6.90 -27.93 16.32
CA ALA A 159 -6.74 -27.22 17.60
C ALA A 159 -6.07 -25.83 17.46
N GLN A 160 -5.65 -25.44 16.26
CA GLN A 160 -4.95 -24.19 15.96
C GLN A 160 -5.76 -23.37 14.96
N ALA A 161 -6.99 -23.03 15.31
CA ALA A 161 -7.81 -22.13 14.52
C ALA A 161 -7.12 -20.76 14.43
N ILE A 162 -6.73 -20.39 13.21
CA ILE A 162 -6.09 -19.12 12.87
C ILE A 162 -6.94 -18.51 11.76
N ASP A 163 -7.05 -17.19 11.80
CA ASP A 163 -7.77 -16.41 10.80
C ASP A 163 -6.79 -15.36 10.24
N LEU A 164 -5.93 -15.81 9.32
CA LEU A 164 -4.96 -14.96 8.65
C LEU A 164 -5.64 -13.98 7.71
N ALA A 165 -6.77 -14.35 7.10
CA ALA A 165 -7.53 -13.48 6.22
C ALA A 165 -8.12 -12.27 6.97
N SER A 166 -8.81 -12.49 8.10
CA SER A 166 -9.28 -11.37 8.93
C SER A 166 -8.13 -10.55 9.51
N ALA A 167 -7.00 -11.20 9.83
CA ALA A 167 -5.81 -10.50 10.28
C ALA A 167 -5.22 -9.59 9.20
N TRP A 168 -5.29 -10.00 7.94
CA TRP A 168 -4.84 -9.23 6.78
C TRP A 168 -5.68 -7.99 6.57
N ASP A 169 -7.01 -8.13 6.61
CA ASP A 169 -7.95 -7.02 6.46
C ASP A 169 -7.76 -5.99 7.58
N GLU A 170 -7.73 -6.43 8.85
CA GLU A 170 -7.50 -5.52 9.99
C GLU A 170 -6.12 -4.85 9.93
N TYR A 171 -5.07 -5.59 9.53
CA TYR A 171 -3.74 -5.04 9.36
C TYR A 171 -3.67 -3.96 8.29
N LEU A 172 -4.26 -4.19 7.12
CA LEU A 172 -4.22 -3.24 6.02
C LEU A 172 -5.03 -1.98 6.31
N LEU A 173 -6.23 -2.13 6.90
CA LEU A 173 -7.04 -0.99 7.32
C LEU A 173 -6.28 -0.11 8.32
N ASP A 174 -5.63 -0.72 9.32
CA ASP A 174 -4.81 0.00 10.28
C ASP A 174 -3.57 0.65 9.63
N LEU A 175 -2.85 -0.08 8.78
CA LEU A 175 -1.68 0.42 8.07
C LEU A 175 -2.05 1.64 7.22
N LEU A 176 -3.08 1.54 6.38
CA LEU A 176 -3.52 2.61 5.49
C LEU A 176 -3.98 3.84 6.30
N GLY A 177 -4.69 3.64 7.41
CA GLY A 177 -5.05 4.73 8.33
C GLY A 177 -3.83 5.36 9.01
N HIS A 178 -2.86 4.54 9.40
CA HIS A 178 -1.64 4.96 10.07
C HIS A 178 -0.75 5.82 9.16
N ILE A 179 -0.49 5.37 7.93
CA ILE A 179 0.38 6.08 6.98
C ILE A 179 -0.22 7.44 6.61
N GLN A 180 -1.54 7.53 6.43
CA GLN A 180 -2.25 8.78 6.18
C GLN A 180 -2.08 9.74 7.36
N SER A 181 -2.32 9.26 8.58
CA SER A 181 -2.21 10.05 9.80
C SER A 181 -0.78 10.58 9.99
N LYS A 182 0.23 9.73 9.81
CA LYS A 182 1.64 10.12 9.88
C LYS A 182 2.02 11.13 8.81
N SER A 183 1.48 10.97 7.60
CA SER A 183 1.75 11.88 6.48
C SER A 183 1.16 13.25 6.69
N ARG A 184 -0.10 13.33 7.15
CA ARG A 184 -0.72 14.60 7.51
C ARG A 184 0.03 15.31 8.63
N LEU A 185 0.44 14.57 9.66
CA LEU A 185 1.22 15.14 10.76
C LEU A 185 2.58 15.67 10.27
N PHE A 186 3.30 14.89 9.46
CA PHE A 186 4.57 15.32 8.87
C PHE A 186 4.41 16.60 8.05
N ILE A 187 3.47 16.61 7.11
CA ILE A 187 3.21 17.76 6.22
C ILE A 187 2.85 19.00 7.05
N ALA A 188 1.88 18.89 7.96
CA ALA A 188 1.45 20.02 8.78
C ALA A 188 2.58 20.56 9.67
N THR A 189 3.39 19.67 10.27
CA THR A 189 4.51 20.07 11.12
C THR A 189 5.53 20.89 10.33
N TRP A 190 5.93 20.40 9.16
CA TRP A 190 7.01 21.02 8.41
C TRP A 190 6.57 22.24 7.61
N LEU A 191 5.35 22.28 7.07
CA LEU A 191 4.81 23.49 6.46
C LEU A 191 4.76 24.65 7.47
N SER A 192 4.29 24.36 8.69
CA SER A 192 4.28 25.35 9.78
C SER A 192 5.70 25.83 10.12
N ALA A 193 6.65 24.91 10.28
CA ALA A 193 8.03 25.25 10.61
C ALA A 193 8.73 26.06 9.49
N ILE A 194 8.51 25.71 8.22
CA ILE A 194 9.04 26.42 7.05
C ILE A 194 8.49 27.84 7.03
N LYS A 195 7.17 28.00 7.16
CA LYS A 195 6.48 29.30 7.18
C LYS A 195 7.03 30.20 8.29
N THR A 196 7.09 29.69 9.52
CA THR A 196 7.63 30.44 10.67
C THR A 196 9.09 30.87 10.45
N LYS A 197 9.94 29.97 9.94
CA LYS A 197 11.36 30.27 9.69
C LYS A 197 11.52 31.33 8.60
N ALA A 198 10.83 31.21 7.47
CA ALA A 198 10.90 32.17 6.38
C ALA A 198 10.43 33.58 6.80
N MET A 199 9.32 33.67 7.54
CA MET A 199 8.81 34.95 8.07
C MET A 199 9.76 35.62 9.07
N ALA A 200 10.64 34.87 9.72
CA ALA A 200 11.59 35.39 10.70
C ALA A 200 12.94 35.79 10.09
N GLU A 201 13.36 35.15 9.00
CA GLU A 201 14.75 35.23 8.51
C GLU A 201 14.88 35.81 7.09
N GLU A 202 13.79 35.87 6.31
CA GLU A 202 13.81 36.34 4.93
C GLU A 202 13.17 37.73 4.76
N ASP A 203 13.39 38.36 3.60
CA ASP A 203 12.70 39.59 3.25
C ASP A 203 11.19 39.37 3.04
N GLU A 204 10.41 40.44 3.17
CA GLU A 204 8.93 40.38 3.12
C GLU A 204 8.41 39.72 1.85
N TYR A 205 9.05 39.97 0.70
CA TYR A 205 8.60 39.41 -0.57
C TYR A 205 8.83 37.91 -0.62
N TYR A 206 10.04 37.45 -0.29
CA TYR A 206 10.36 36.02 -0.32
C TYR A 206 9.63 35.24 0.78
N ALA A 207 9.50 35.80 1.99
CA ALA A 207 8.73 35.21 3.07
C ALA A 207 7.26 34.98 2.68
N LYS A 208 6.65 35.96 2.01
CA LYS A 208 5.26 35.87 1.54
C LYS A 208 5.10 34.79 0.45
N LEU A 209 6.04 34.69 -0.47
CA LEU A 209 6.04 33.62 -1.48
C LEU A 209 6.08 32.22 -0.82
N ILE A 210 6.94 32.03 0.18
CA ILE A 210 7.04 30.75 0.91
C ILE A 210 5.74 30.47 1.69
N GLU A 211 5.14 31.48 2.32
CA GLU A 211 3.84 31.36 2.96
C GLU A 211 2.76 30.88 1.99
N GLU A 212 2.64 31.52 0.82
CA GLU A 212 1.65 31.15 -0.20
C GLU A 212 1.85 29.71 -0.70
N LEU A 213 3.11 29.28 -0.92
CA LEU A 213 3.45 27.91 -1.30
C LEU A 213 3.08 26.90 -0.20
N CYS A 214 3.35 27.24 1.07
CA CYS A 214 2.99 26.41 2.20
C CYS A 214 1.47 26.23 2.30
N ASP A 215 0.72 27.31 2.15
CA ASP A 215 -0.74 27.29 2.25
C ASP A 215 -1.36 26.48 1.09
N ALA A 216 -0.82 26.62 -0.14
CA ALA A 216 -1.24 25.80 -1.29
C ALA A 216 -0.98 24.29 -1.06
N LEU A 217 0.20 23.92 -0.55
CA LEU A 217 0.52 22.52 -0.26
C LEU A 217 -0.33 21.96 0.89
N ALA A 218 -0.62 22.78 1.91
CA ALA A 218 -1.51 22.38 3.00
C ALA A 218 -2.93 22.08 2.49
N PHE A 219 -3.46 22.94 1.61
CA PHE A 219 -4.74 22.72 0.95
C PHE A 219 -4.74 21.43 0.13
N GLN A 220 -3.71 21.23 -0.71
CA GLN A 220 -3.57 20.02 -1.52
C GLN A 220 -3.50 18.75 -0.66
N ALA A 221 -2.71 18.77 0.42
CA ALA A 221 -2.59 17.65 1.34
C ALA A 221 -3.92 17.31 2.02
N GLY A 222 -4.72 18.32 2.37
CA GLY A 222 -6.05 18.16 2.97
C GLY A 222 -7.02 17.35 2.10
N THR A 223 -6.85 17.43 0.78
CA THR A 223 -7.68 16.77 -0.23
C THR A 223 -7.09 15.43 -0.68
N ILE A 224 -5.77 15.35 -0.88
CA ILE A 224 -5.12 14.22 -1.55
C ILE A 224 -4.71 13.11 -0.58
N VAL A 225 -4.29 13.44 0.65
CA VAL A 225 -3.77 12.47 1.64
C VAL A 225 -4.91 11.71 2.35
N ARG A 226 -6.08 11.64 1.72
CA ARG A 226 -7.23 10.85 2.16
C ARG A 226 -7.39 9.70 1.19
N LEU A 227 -7.09 8.51 1.67
CA LEU A 227 -7.38 7.25 1.00
C LEU A 227 -8.56 6.62 1.70
N ASP A 228 -9.53 6.14 0.94
CA ASP A 228 -10.55 5.26 1.48
C ASP A 228 -9.94 3.86 1.69
N ALA A 229 -9.53 3.60 2.93
CA ALA A 229 -8.90 2.32 3.27
C ALA A 229 -9.87 1.15 3.07
N SER A 230 -11.18 1.37 3.25
CA SER A 230 -12.17 0.31 3.05
C SER A 230 -12.34 0.01 1.57
N GLU A 231 -12.41 1.03 0.72
CA GLU A 231 -12.43 0.86 -0.74
C GLU A 231 -11.16 0.15 -1.22
N ILE A 232 -9.99 0.50 -0.70
CA ILE A 232 -8.73 -0.16 -1.10
C ILE A 232 -8.69 -1.64 -0.68
N VAL A 233 -9.23 -1.98 0.50
CA VAL A 233 -9.15 -3.36 1.02
C VAL A 233 -10.27 -4.25 0.49
N HIS A 234 -11.46 -3.67 0.23
CA HIS A 234 -12.67 -4.43 -0.08
C HIS A 234 -13.34 -4.05 -1.41
N GLY A 235 -12.78 -3.10 -2.16
CA GLY A 235 -13.41 -2.56 -3.38
C GLY A 235 -13.28 -3.42 -4.63
N TYR A 236 -12.47 -4.47 -4.60
CA TYR A 236 -12.26 -5.37 -5.75
C TYR A 236 -12.98 -6.71 -5.58
N SER A 237 -13.57 -7.17 -6.68
CA SER A 237 -14.10 -8.52 -6.87
C SER A 237 -13.87 -8.93 -8.33
N GLU A 238 -13.65 -10.22 -8.59
CA GLU A 238 -13.44 -10.76 -9.94
C GLU A 238 -14.62 -10.45 -10.89
N ASP A 239 -15.85 -10.39 -10.35
CA ASP A 239 -17.06 -10.04 -11.11
C ASP A 239 -17.03 -8.60 -11.65
N ASN A 240 -16.22 -7.70 -11.09
CA ASN A 240 -16.14 -6.30 -11.51
C ASN A 240 -15.11 -6.05 -12.64
N ASP A 241 -14.23 -7.02 -12.92
CA ASP A 241 -13.17 -6.89 -13.94
C ASP A 241 -13.66 -7.29 -15.35
N GLY A 242 -14.85 -7.91 -15.44
CA GLY A 242 -15.42 -8.44 -16.69
C GLY A 242 -16.03 -7.42 -17.65
N ASP A 243 -16.27 -6.18 -17.22
CA ASP A 243 -16.99 -5.17 -18.02
C ASP A 243 -16.09 -4.10 -18.69
N ALA A 244 -14.76 -4.13 -18.47
CA ALA A 244 -13.89 -3.03 -18.89
C ALA A 244 -13.13 -3.25 -20.22
N MET A 245 -13.20 -4.44 -20.84
CA MET A 245 -12.32 -4.80 -21.97
C MET A 245 -13.03 -5.45 -23.18
N ASP A 246 -14.31 -5.17 -23.42
CA ASP A 246 -14.97 -5.55 -24.68
C ASP A 246 -15.64 -4.36 -25.36
N THR A 247 -14.82 -3.49 -25.97
CA THR A 247 -15.27 -2.51 -26.99
C THR A 247 -14.25 -2.42 -28.14
N SER A 248 -14.19 -3.50 -28.91
CA SER A 248 -13.82 -3.47 -30.33
C SER A 248 -14.61 -4.61 -30.96
N ASP A 249 -15.85 -4.42 -31.40
CA ASP A 249 -16.24 -3.55 -32.52
C ASP A 249 -15.15 -3.49 -33.58
N ASP A 250 -15.08 -4.56 -34.38
CA ASP A 250 -14.56 -4.53 -35.74
C ASP A 250 -15.01 -5.84 -36.42
N GLY A 251 -16.16 -5.78 -37.06
CA GLY A 251 -16.74 -6.85 -37.86
C GLY A 251 -17.68 -6.32 -38.95
N ASP A 252 -17.36 -5.16 -39.52
CA ASP A 252 -17.92 -4.73 -40.80
C ASP A 252 -17.31 -5.60 -41.92
N ASP A 253 -17.98 -6.71 -42.20
CA ASP A 253 -17.78 -7.56 -43.38
C ASP A 253 -18.46 -6.88 -44.59
N ASP A 254 -17.82 -5.83 -45.10
CA ASP A 254 -18.16 -5.23 -46.39
C ASP A 254 -17.58 -6.11 -47.51
N GLY A 255 -18.38 -7.10 -47.92
CA GLY A 255 -18.18 -7.84 -49.14
C GLY A 255 -18.30 -6.91 -50.36
N MET A 256 -17.16 -6.56 -50.96
CA MET A 256 -17.09 -6.06 -52.33
C MET A 256 -16.38 -7.06 -53.25
N ASP A 257 -17.10 -7.35 -54.33
CA ASP A 257 -16.82 -8.21 -55.47
C ASP A 257 -15.40 -8.06 -56.07
N LEU A 258 -14.83 -9.22 -56.44
CA LEU A 258 -13.97 -9.37 -57.62
C LEU A 258 -14.17 -10.76 -58.25
N ASP A 259 -14.97 -10.79 -59.33
CA ASP A 259 -14.76 -11.42 -60.65
C ASP A 259 -16.05 -11.94 -61.31
#